data_AF-A0A0M4GE02-F1
#
_entry.id   AF-A0A0M4GE02-F1
#
_cell.length_a   1.000
_cell.length_b   1.000
_cell.length_c   1.000
_cell.angle_alpha   90.00
_cell.angle_beta   90.00
_cell.angle_gamma   90.00
#
_symmetry.space_group_name_H-M   'P 1'
#
loop_
_entity.id
_entity.type
_entity.pdbx_description
1 polymer ?
#
loop_
_entity_poly.entity_id
_entity_poly.type
_entity_poly.pdbx_seq_one_letter_code
_entity_poly.pdbx_strand_id
1 'polypeptide(L)'
;MAWGIISFGNYQGISIPQLVFKDPDYFFWAMENDVFNGTYLVLEAKDVYKKSRNIKIPKFGHKAEYVTYKGKFQDIKLVPIERPAHIGSSSTFREDKIDMGFVRETKGYDKRGGEILIHSLKSILFGSSNYRMSKKRCEDFFENPSNFTL
;
A
#
# COMPACT_ATOMS: atom_id res chain seq x y z
N MET A 1 14.96 13.22 -4.06
CA MET A 1 15.68 12.35 -5.02
C MET A 1 15.03 12.57 -6.40
N ALA A 2 15.64 12.17 -7.51
CA ALA A 2 14.92 12.14 -8.80
C ALA A 2 14.49 10.71 -9.07
N TRP A 3 13.18 10.42 -9.02
CA TRP A 3 12.64 9.09 -9.26
C TRP A 3 12.72 8.72 -10.75
N GLY A 4 13.14 7.49 -11.02
CA GLY A 4 13.12 6.90 -12.35
C GLY A 4 11.70 6.77 -12.93
N ILE A 5 11.63 6.68 -14.25
CA ILE A 5 10.36 6.58 -14.99
C ILE A 5 10.26 5.21 -15.66
N ILE A 6 9.18 4.49 -15.39
CA ILE A 6 8.92 3.21 -16.04
C ILE A 6 8.89 3.43 -17.56
N SER A 7 9.74 2.71 -18.27
CA SER A 7 9.91 2.84 -19.73
C SER A 7 9.24 1.71 -20.52
N PHE A 8 8.46 0.84 -19.84
CA PHE A 8 7.91 -0.39 -20.41
C PHE A 8 6.51 -0.71 -19.86
N GLY A 9 5.79 -1.58 -20.59
CA GLY A 9 4.48 -2.08 -20.17
C GLY A 9 3.38 -1.02 -20.07
N ASN A 10 2.26 -1.40 -19.46
CA ASN A 10 1.05 -0.55 -19.38
C ASN A 10 1.21 0.68 -18.45
N TYR A 11 2.27 0.73 -17.66
CA TYR A 11 2.56 1.82 -16.73
C TYR A 11 3.76 2.66 -17.17
N GLN A 12 4.07 2.66 -18.47
CA GLN A 12 5.09 3.55 -19.03
C GLN A 12 4.75 5.02 -18.73
N GLY A 13 5.77 5.82 -18.40
CA GLY A 13 5.65 7.26 -18.18
C GLY A 13 5.35 7.70 -16.73
N ILE A 14 5.18 6.76 -15.79
CA ILE A 14 5.03 7.06 -14.36
C ILE A 14 6.21 6.51 -13.54
N SER A 15 6.41 7.05 -12.34
CA SER A 15 7.43 6.58 -11.41
C SER A 15 6.94 5.43 -10.55
N ILE A 16 7.85 4.69 -9.91
CA ILE A 16 7.51 3.57 -9.01
C ILE A 16 6.56 4.01 -7.88
N PRO A 17 6.77 5.14 -7.17
CA PRO A 17 5.81 5.63 -6.18
C PRO A 17 4.40 5.84 -6.74
N GLN A 18 4.28 6.35 -7.96
CA GLN A 18 2.98 6.52 -8.61
C GLN A 18 2.32 5.19 -8.92
N LEU A 19 3.10 4.21 -9.39
CA LEU A 19 2.60 2.88 -9.69
C LEU A 19 1.94 2.24 -8.46
N VAL A 20 2.59 2.30 -7.30
CA VAL A 20 2.07 1.68 -6.05
C VAL A 20 0.73 2.26 -5.62
N PHE A 21 0.54 3.58 -5.75
CA PHE A 21 -0.75 4.21 -5.42
C PHE A 21 -1.80 4.07 -6.52
N LYS A 22 -1.40 3.82 -7.77
CA LYS A 22 -2.31 3.67 -8.91
C LYS A 22 -2.83 2.24 -9.04
N ASP A 23 -1.94 1.26 -8.87
CA ASP A 23 -2.25 -0.16 -8.98
C ASP A 23 -1.32 -0.97 -8.06
N PRO A 24 -1.65 -1.06 -6.76
CA PRO A 24 -0.84 -1.82 -5.82
C PRO A 24 -0.79 -3.31 -6.18
N ASP A 25 -1.90 -3.88 -6.67
CA ASP A 25 -1.97 -5.29 -7.06
C ASP A 25 -0.95 -5.63 -8.15
N TYR A 26 -0.85 -4.80 -9.19
CA TYR A 26 0.18 -4.96 -10.23
C TYR A 26 1.58 -4.76 -9.66
N PHE A 27 1.80 -3.72 -8.84
CA PHE A 27 3.13 -3.46 -8.29
C PHE A 27 3.64 -4.66 -7.48
N PHE A 28 2.84 -5.19 -6.57
CA PHE A 28 3.24 -6.33 -5.75
C PHE A 28 3.41 -7.61 -6.60
N TRP A 29 2.56 -7.83 -7.60
CA TRP A 29 2.78 -8.90 -8.59
C TRP A 29 4.11 -8.75 -9.32
N ALA A 30 4.43 -7.54 -9.78
CA ALA A 30 5.65 -7.25 -10.52
C ALA A 30 6.91 -7.46 -9.67
N MET A 31 6.82 -7.17 -8.37
CA MET A 31 7.91 -7.45 -7.43
C MET A 31 8.10 -8.95 -7.17
N GLU A 32 7.03 -9.73 -7.05
CA GLU A 32 7.11 -11.19 -6.88
C GLU A 32 7.60 -11.93 -8.13
N ASN A 33 7.32 -11.38 -9.31
CA ASN A 33 7.70 -11.97 -10.60
C ASN A 33 8.97 -11.33 -11.18
N ASP A 34 9.74 -10.61 -10.35
CA ASP A 34 11.04 -10.06 -10.73
C ASP A 34 11.00 -9.16 -11.99
N VAL A 35 9.87 -8.51 -12.27
CA VAL A 35 9.65 -7.72 -13.50
C VAL A 35 10.63 -6.55 -13.61
N PHE A 36 11.08 -6.02 -12.46
CA PHE A 36 12.05 -4.93 -12.41
C PHE A 36 13.52 -5.42 -12.41
N ASN A 37 13.80 -6.72 -12.34
CA ASN A 37 15.17 -7.23 -12.34
C ASN A 37 15.85 -6.95 -13.68
N GLY A 38 17.13 -6.55 -13.63
CA GLY A 38 17.88 -6.12 -14.81
C GLY A 38 17.52 -4.72 -15.31
N THR A 39 16.52 -4.05 -14.73
CA THR A 39 16.20 -2.65 -15.02
C THR A 39 16.94 -1.70 -14.07
N TYR A 40 17.13 -0.45 -14.50
CA TYR A 40 17.70 0.60 -13.65
C TYR A 40 16.79 1.00 -12.48
N LEU A 41 15.53 0.54 -12.46
CA LEU A 41 14.53 0.82 -11.43
C LEU A 41 14.56 -0.19 -10.27
N VAL A 42 15.35 -1.27 -10.36
CA VAL A 42 15.32 -2.37 -9.39
C VAL A 42 15.55 -1.91 -7.93
N LEU A 43 16.44 -0.94 -7.71
CA LEU A 43 16.72 -0.43 -6.38
C LEU A 43 15.56 0.41 -5.83
N GLU A 44 14.99 1.29 -6.67
CA GLU A 44 13.81 2.08 -6.32
C GLU A 44 12.60 1.16 -6.03
N ALA A 45 12.40 0.14 -6.86
CA ALA A 45 11.33 -0.84 -6.69
C ALA A 45 11.46 -1.61 -5.38
N LYS A 46 12.68 -2.06 -5.02
CA LYS A 46 12.95 -2.73 -3.75
C LYS A 46 12.76 -1.80 -2.55
N ASP A 47 13.21 -0.55 -2.62
CA ASP A 47 13.01 0.44 -1.55
C ASP A 47 11.52 0.74 -1.34
N VAL A 48 10.79 1.02 -2.42
CA VAL A 48 9.35 1.28 -2.38
C VAL A 48 8.58 0.04 -1.89
N TYR A 49 8.96 -1.17 -2.31
CA TYR A 49 8.38 -2.41 -1.80
C TYR A 49 8.56 -2.51 -0.29
N LYS A 50 9.79 -2.34 0.21
CA LYS A 50 10.08 -2.35 1.65
C LYS A 50 9.25 -1.31 2.40
N LYS A 51 9.23 -0.06 1.91
CA LYS A 51 8.48 1.06 2.51
C LYS A 51 6.97 0.82 2.51
N SER A 52 6.40 0.34 1.41
CA SER A 52 4.95 0.10 1.27
C SER A 52 4.42 -0.99 2.21
N ARG A 53 5.28 -1.89 2.70
CA ARG A 53 4.99 -2.90 3.73
C ARG A 53 5.22 -2.42 5.17
N ASN A 54 5.77 -1.21 5.35
CA ASN A 54 6.17 -0.67 6.65
C ASN A 54 5.74 0.79 6.82
N ILE A 55 4.53 1.13 6.38
CA ILE A 55 3.98 2.48 6.55
C ILE A 55 3.61 2.69 8.03
N LYS A 56 4.09 3.80 8.60
CA LYS A 56 3.81 4.17 9.99
C LYS A 56 2.34 4.53 10.16
N ILE A 57 1.76 4.07 11.27
CA ILE A 57 0.40 4.46 11.66
C ILE A 57 0.42 5.95 12.10
N PRO A 58 -0.40 6.83 11.49
CA PRO A 58 -0.37 8.27 11.78
C PRO A 58 -1.04 8.65 13.12
N LYS A 59 -1.62 7.66 13.84
CA LYS A 59 -2.38 7.89 15.07
C LYS A 59 -1.84 7.03 16.22
N PHE A 60 -1.35 7.69 17.26
CA PHE A 60 -0.85 7.01 18.46
C PHE A 60 -1.94 6.16 19.13
N GLY A 61 -1.54 5.03 19.73
CA GLY A 61 -2.45 4.12 20.43
C GLY A 61 -3.42 3.35 19.51
N HIS A 62 -3.13 3.28 18.21
CA HIS A 62 -3.96 2.57 17.24
C HIS A 62 -3.15 1.49 16.49
N LYS A 63 -3.86 0.46 16.03
CA LYS A 63 -3.38 -0.56 15.10
C LYS A 63 -4.11 -0.45 13.76
N ALA A 64 -3.48 -0.92 12.69
CA ALA A 64 -4.13 -1.11 11.41
C ALA A 64 -4.92 -2.42 11.46
N GLU A 65 -6.26 -2.34 11.35
CA GLU A 65 -7.14 -3.50 11.28
C GLU A 65 -7.57 -3.74 9.82
N TYR A 66 -7.14 -4.86 9.25
CA TYR A 66 -7.56 -5.33 7.93
C TYR A 66 -8.79 -6.21 8.08
N VAL A 67 -9.83 -5.91 7.30
CA VAL A 67 -11.08 -6.65 7.30
C VAL A 67 -11.14 -7.50 6.04
N THR A 68 -11.42 -8.79 6.21
CA THR A 68 -11.66 -9.71 5.10
C THR A 68 -13.00 -10.40 5.27
N TYR A 69 -13.65 -10.71 4.14
CA TYR A 69 -14.90 -11.46 4.11
C TYR A 69 -14.85 -12.47 2.97
N LYS A 70 -15.08 -13.74 3.28
CA LYS A 70 -14.98 -14.87 2.33
C LYS A 70 -13.65 -14.84 1.53
N GLY A 71 -12.54 -14.57 2.23
CA GLY A 71 -11.19 -14.54 1.65
C GLY A 71 -10.89 -13.30 0.79
N LYS A 72 -11.77 -12.30 0.74
CA LYS A 72 -11.54 -11.06 -0.01
C LYS A 72 -11.30 -9.89 0.93
N PHE A 73 -10.34 -9.04 0.61
CA PHE A 73 -10.14 -7.78 1.30
C PHE A 73 -11.38 -6.88 1.19
N GLN A 74 -11.79 -6.28 2.30
CA GLN A 74 -12.96 -5.39 2.36
C GLN A 74 -12.62 -4.00 2.84
N ASP A 75 -11.68 -3.85 3.78
CA ASP A 75 -11.32 -2.55 4.31
C ASP A 75 -10.01 -2.59 5.13
N ILE A 76 -9.40 -1.43 5.32
CA ILE A 76 -8.38 -1.18 6.34
C ILE A 76 -8.82 0.05 7.14
N LYS A 77 -8.71 -0.05 8.46
CA LYS A 77 -9.05 1.05 9.37
C LYS A 77 -8.11 1.11 10.56
N LEU A 78 -7.99 2.29 11.17
CA LEU A 78 -7.28 2.44 12.44
C LEU A 78 -8.21 2.16 13.60
N VAL A 79 -7.84 1.22 14.47
CA VAL A 79 -8.60 0.88 15.67
C VAL A 79 -7.76 1.11 16.93
N PRO A 80 -8.34 1.58 18.05
CA PRO A 80 -7.63 1.64 19.32
C PRO A 80 -7.09 0.26 19.71
N ILE A 81 -5.92 0.22 20.35
CA ILE A 81 -5.29 -1.03 20.82
C ILE A 81 -6.24 -1.81 21.74
N GLU A 82 -6.94 -1.11 22.63
CA GLU A 82 -7.87 -1.68 23.61
C GLU A 82 -9.20 -2.14 23.02
N ARG A 83 -9.47 -1.86 21.74
CA ARG A 83 -10.73 -2.28 21.13
C ARG A 83 -10.80 -3.81 21.15
N PRO A 84 -11.86 -4.44 21.66
CA PRO A 84 -12.01 -5.90 21.60
C PRO A 84 -11.90 -6.43 20.17
N ALA A 85 -11.57 -7.72 20.03
CA ALA A 85 -11.56 -8.38 18.73
C ALA A 85 -12.93 -8.25 18.04
N HIS A 86 -12.95 -8.17 16.71
CA HIS A 86 -14.19 -8.08 15.97
C HIS A 86 -15.04 -9.33 16.19
N ILE A 87 -16.33 -9.13 16.51
CA ILE A 87 -17.34 -10.18 16.60
C ILE A 87 -18.27 -10.01 15.40
N GLY A 88 -18.34 -11.01 14.53
CA GLY A 88 -19.14 -10.98 13.31
C GLY A 88 -18.69 -12.03 12.30
N SER A 89 -19.27 -12.00 11.11
CA SER A 89 -18.95 -12.95 10.03
C SER A 89 -17.69 -12.62 9.23
N SER A 90 -17.06 -11.47 9.50
CA SER A 90 -15.82 -11.06 8.84
C SER A 90 -14.62 -11.46 9.69
N SER A 91 -13.48 -11.74 9.04
CA SER A 91 -12.21 -11.94 9.74
C SER A 91 -11.46 -10.62 9.81
N THR A 92 -10.75 -10.39 10.91
CA THR A 92 -9.94 -9.18 11.09
C THR A 92 -8.53 -9.52 11.54
N PHE A 93 -7.55 -8.84 10.97
CA PHE A 93 -6.13 -8.95 11.32
C PHE A 93 -5.62 -7.58 11.77
N ARG A 94 -4.75 -7.53 12.78
CA ARG A 94 -4.23 -6.28 13.32
C ARG A 94 -2.71 -6.23 13.25
N GLU A 95 -2.19 -5.14 12.72
CA GLU A 95 -0.75 -4.88 12.60
C GLU A 95 -0.38 -3.54 13.26
N ASP A 96 0.86 -3.44 13.71
CA ASP A 96 1.44 -2.20 14.27
C ASP A 96 1.93 -1.23 13.18
N LYS A 97 1.77 -1.62 11.92
CA LYS A 97 2.11 -0.85 10.73
C LYS A 97 1.06 -1.09 9.64
N ILE A 98 1.04 -0.20 8.66
CA ILE A 98 0.25 -0.38 7.45
C ILE A 98 1.12 -1.10 6.41
N ASP A 99 0.59 -2.20 5.87
CA ASP A 99 1.18 -3.05 4.87
C ASP A 99 0.24 -3.10 3.66
N MET A 100 0.64 -2.45 2.57
CA MET A 100 -0.12 -2.44 1.33
C MET A 100 -0.13 -3.79 0.61
N GLY A 101 0.85 -4.65 0.90
CA GLY A 101 0.98 -5.99 0.32
C GLY A 101 -0.01 -7.00 0.89
N PHE A 102 -0.64 -6.69 2.04
CA PHE A 102 -1.61 -7.57 2.70
C PHE A 102 -2.73 -8.04 1.76
N VAL A 103 -3.25 -7.17 0.89
CA VAL A 103 -4.34 -7.51 -0.04
C VAL A 103 -3.94 -8.69 -0.93
N ARG A 104 -2.70 -8.68 -1.42
CA ARG A 104 -2.20 -9.73 -2.31
C ARG A 104 -2.01 -11.06 -1.59
N GLU A 105 -1.69 -11.03 -0.30
CA GLU A 105 -1.60 -12.21 0.56
C GLU A 105 -2.96 -12.85 0.82
N THR A 106 -4.04 -12.05 0.86
CA THR A 106 -5.41 -12.59 0.96
C THR A 106 -5.85 -13.29 -0.32
N LYS A 107 -5.43 -12.77 -1.48
CA LYS A 107 -5.72 -13.34 -2.80
C LYS A 107 -4.72 -12.83 -3.83
N GLY A 108 -4.02 -13.76 -4.50
CA GLY A 108 -2.93 -13.42 -5.44
C GLY A 108 -3.31 -12.57 -6.67
N TYR A 109 -4.61 -12.36 -6.93
CA TYR A 109 -5.11 -11.36 -7.88
C TYR A 109 -6.42 -10.76 -7.35
N ASP A 110 -6.37 -9.49 -6.96
CA ASP A 110 -7.53 -8.75 -6.46
C ASP A 110 -7.45 -7.25 -6.77
N LYS A 111 -7.69 -6.89 -8.05
CA LYS A 111 -7.74 -5.49 -8.50
C LYS A 111 -8.71 -4.64 -7.68
N ARG A 112 -9.89 -5.19 -7.39
CA ARG A 112 -10.89 -4.49 -6.57
C ARG A 112 -10.41 -4.32 -5.14
N GLY A 113 -9.78 -5.33 -4.55
CA GLY A 113 -9.13 -5.23 -3.24
C GLY A 113 -8.06 -4.13 -3.21
N GLY A 114 -7.24 -4.03 -4.26
CA GLY A 114 -6.26 -2.96 -4.43
C GLY A 114 -6.88 -1.57 -4.49
N GLU A 115 -7.96 -1.40 -5.26
CA GLU A 115 -8.70 -0.12 -5.33
C GLU A 115 -9.30 0.28 -3.97
N ILE A 116 -9.92 -0.67 -3.26
CA ILE A 116 -10.48 -0.47 -1.92
C ILE A 116 -9.36 -0.08 -0.94
N LEU A 117 -8.22 -0.76 -1.00
CA LEU A 117 -7.06 -0.44 -0.16
C LEU A 117 -6.63 1.00 -0.38
N ILE A 118 -6.44 1.43 -1.63
CA ILE A 118 -6.03 2.80 -1.92
C ILE A 118 -7.08 3.81 -1.45
N HIS A 119 -8.38 3.49 -1.62
CA HIS A 119 -9.46 4.36 -1.15
C HIS A 119 -9.40 4.58 0.37
N SER A 120 -9.33 3.50 1.16
CA SER A 120 -9.26 3.57 2.63
C SER A 120 -7.94 4.15 3.12
N LEU A 121 -6.83 3.79 2.48
CA LEU A 121 -5.49 4.27 2.82
C LEU A 121 -5.38 5.79 2.67
N LYS A 122 -5.98 6.37 1.62
CA LYS A 122 -5.99 7.83 1.43
C LYS A 122 -6.74 8.55 2.55
N SER A 123 -7.85 7.99 3.02
CA SER A 123 -8.55 8.53 4.19
C SER A 123 -7.68 8.50 5.44
N ILE A 124 -6.95 7.40 5.65
CA ILE A 124 -6.08 7.22 6.83
C ILE A 124 -4.88 8.19 6.80
N LEU A 125 -4.19 8.28 5.66
CA LEU A 125 -2.92 9.00 5.55
C LEU A 125 -3.09 10.49 5.21
N PHE A 126 -4.15 10.83 4.47
CA PHE A 126 -4.34 12.17 3.90
C PHE A 126 -5.69 12.80 4.26
N GLY A 127 -6.48 12.14 5.11
CA GLY A 127 -7.75 12.66 5.62
C GLY A 127 -8.93 12.61 4.64
N SER A 128 -8.74 12.11 3.41
CA SER A 128 -9.82 11.97 2.43
C SER A 128 -9.55 10.86 1.42
N SER A 129 -10.53 10.00 1.16
CA SER A 129 -10.43 8.97 0.13
C SER A 129 -10.34 9.54 -1.30
N ASN A 130 -10.82 10.77 -1.50
CA ASN A 130 -10.73 11.51 -2.75
C ASN A 130 -9.40 12.28 -2.89
N TYR A 131 -8.47 12.13 -1.95
CA TYR A 131 -7.18 12.82 -2.02
C TYR A 131 -6.45 12.46 -3.33
N ARG A 132 -6.19 13.48 -4.15
CA ARG A 132 -5.56 13.32 -5.45
C ARG A 132 -4.07 12.97 -5.29
N MET A 133 -3.67 11.82 -5.79
CA MET A 133 -2.28 11.36 -5.80
C MET A 133 -1.60 11.75 -7.11
N SER A 134 -1.12 12.99 -7.17
CA SER A 134 -0.24 13.46 -8.25
C SER A 134 1.15 12.82 -8.15
N LYS A 135 1.93 12.81 -9.24
CA LYS A 135 3.35 12.41 -9.27
C LYS A 135 4.13 12.86 -8.04
N LYS A 136 4.20 14.19 -7.84
CA LYS A 136 4.95 14.80 -6.75
C LYS A 136 4.52 14.30 -5.37
N ARG A 137 3.21 14.13 -5.13
CA ARG A 137 2.68 13.65 -3.84
C ARG A 137 3.06 12.19 -3.56
N CYS A 138 3.00 11.33 -4.57
CA CYS A 138 3.45 9.95 -4.41
C CYS A 138 4.95 9.91 -4.08
N GLU A 139 5.74 10.69 -4.80
CA GLU A 139 7.20 10.77 -4.62
C GLU A 139 7.56 11.34 -3.24
N ASP A 140 7.01 12.49 -2.87
CA ASP A 140 7.22 13.14 -1.57
C ASP A 140 6.84 12.19 -0.41
N PHE A 141 5.80 11.36 -0.56
CA PHE A 141 5.41 10.37 0.45
C PHE A 141 6.51 9.32 0.68
N PHE A 142 7.12 8.79 -0.38
CA PHE A 142 8.18 7.78 -0.29
C PHE A 142 9.58 8.36 0.00
N GLU A 143 9.78 9.67 -0.23
CA GLU A 143 11.00 10.37 0.16
C GLU A 143 11.05 10.72 1.64
N ASN A 144 9.91 10.88 2.32
CA ASN A 144 9.90 11.23 3.72
C ASN A 144 10.04 9.98 4.62
N PRO A 145 11.19 9.77 5.29
CA PRO A 145 11.41 8.59 6.14
C PRO A 145 10.48 8.56 7.35
N SER A 146 9.93 9.70 7.81
CA SER A 146 9.02 9.72 8.96
C SER A 146 7.68 9.01 8.70
N ASN A 147 7.38 8.72 7.43
CA ASN A 147 6.18 7.99 7.02
C ASN A 147 6.31 6.46 7.23
N PHE A 148 7.49 5.96 7.60
CA PHE A 148 7.77 4.52 7.65
C PHE A 148 8.37 4.09 9.00
N THR A 149 8.24 2.80 9.32
CA THR A 149 8.84 2.14 10.50
C THR A 149 9.97 1.22 10.03
N LEU A 150 11.05 1.80 9.50
CA LEU A 150 12.19 1.08 8.90
C LEU A 150 13.47 1.16 9.72
#